data_AF-U3PF30-F1
#
_entry.id   AF-U3PF30-F1
#
_cell.length_a   1.000
_cell.length_b   1.000
_cell.length_c   1.000
_cell.angle_alpha   90.00
_cell.angle_beta   90.00
_cell.angle_gamma   90.00
#
_symmetry.space_group_name_H-M   'P 1'
#
loop_
_entity.id
_entity.type
_entity.pdbx_description
1 polymer ?
#
loop_
_entity_poly.entity_id
_entity_poly.type
_entity_poly.pdbx_seq_one_letter_code
_entity_poly.pdbx_strand_id
1 'polypeptide(L)'
;MPSGGARNRSGPQADLSSGRSEQRGIKLAALPAGGFTGEIPEFPLPIASAIVWTTDEDGRRAKRVDEDATEEQRSRELEVWCEAWRTPQAIAWKRESWRWPVIGEYCRLKTIVERDPGANATLVGQLHRFRDQIGLTPAGMRENGWAIAVDVVAEKREERSETPTAAPARRLRAVNGGR
;
A
#
# COMPACT_ATOMS: atom_id res chain seq x y z
N MET A 1 13.69 27.95 31.82
CA MET A 1 12.51 27.24 31.27
C MET A 1 13.02 26.16 30.33
N PRO A 2 12.64 24.88 30.47
CA PRO A 2 13.07 23.83 29.54
C PRO A 2 12.33 24.02 28.22
N SER A 3 13.04 24.31 27.13
CA SER A 3 12.45 24.35 25.78
C SER A 3 12.22 22.91 25.31
N GLY A 4 10.98 22.59 24.95
CA GLY A 4 10.63 21.30 24.37
C GLY A 4 11.41 21.10 23.07
N GLY A 5 12.14 19.99 22.98
CA GLY A 5 12.98 19.66 21.82
C GLY A 5 12.21 19.69 20.49
N ALA A 6 12.96 19.94 19.41
CA ALA A 6 12.43 19.97 18.06
C ALA A 6 11.63 18.70 17.74
N ARG A 7 10.31 18.86 17.56
CA ARG A 7 9.45 17.78 17.08
C ARG A 7 9.80 17.51 15.62
N ASN A 8 9.72 16.26 15.16
CA ASN A 8 9.89 15.87 13.74
C ASN A 8 9.01 16.64 12.73
N ARG A 9 8.12 17.54 13.19
CA ARG A 9 7.17 18.34 12.41
C ARG A 9 7.28 19.85 12.66
N SER A 10 8.35 20.32 13.33
CA SER A 10 8.57 21.73 13.63
C SER A 10 9.45 22.37 12.55
N GLY A 11 8.85 23.25 11.74
CA GLY A 11 9.51 24.03 10.69
C GLY A 11 8.77 23.96 9.35
N PRO A 12 8.93 24.97 8.47
CA PRO A 12 8.43 24.88 7.09
C PRO A 12 9.00 23.65 6.41
N GLN A 13 8.11 22.80 5.87
CA GLN A 13 8.51 21.54 5.25
C GLN A 13 9.37 21.83 4.02
N ALA A 14 10.47 21.10 3.86
CA ALA A 14 11.37 21.30 2.74
C ALA A 14 10.61 21.10 1.42
N ASP A 15 10.72 22.08 0.52
CA ASP A 15 10.14 22.00 -0.81
C ASP A 15 10.90 20.94 -1.62
N LEU A 16 10.18 19.88 -1.97
CA LEU A 16 10.70 18.70 -2.68
C LEU A 16 11.09 19.02 -4.14
N SER A 17 10.59 20.13 -4.70
CA SER A 17 10.91 20.58 -6.05
C SER A 17 12.04 21.62 -6.11
N SER A 18 12.56 22.04 -4.95
CA SER A 18 13.62 23.05 -4.87
C SER A 18 15.00 22.44 -5.09
N GLY A 19 15.87 23.12 -5.84
CA GLY A 19 17.28 22.73 -6.03
C GLY A 19 18.08 22.58 -4.71
N ARG A 20 17.56 23.12 -3.60
CA ARG A 20 18.11 22.98 -2.25
C ARG A 20 17.90 21.57 -1.65
N SER A 21 16.87 20.84 -2.09
CA SER A 21 16.58 19.45 -1.70
C SER A 21 17.43 18.46 -2.50
N GLU A 22 17.69 18.73 -3.78
CA GLU A 22 18.69 18.00 -4.58
C GLU A 22 20.09 18.12 -3.97
N GLN A 23 20.46 19.32 -3.50
CA GLN A 23 21.75 19.57 -2.83
C GLN A 23 21.89 18.85 -1.48
N ARG A 24 20.78 18.38 -0.89
CA ARG A 24 20.72 17.56 0.34
C ARG A 24 20.66 16.05 0.08
N GLY A 25 20.64 15.61 -1.18
CA GLY A 25 20.73 14.19 -1.54
C GLY A 25 19.49 13.34 -1.26
N ILE A 26 18.34 13.95 -0.98
CA ILE A 26 17.08 13.24 -0.70
C ILE A 26 16.50 12.74 -2.04
N LYS A 27 16.88 11.54 -2.48
CA LYS A 27 16.27 10.87 -3.64
C LYS A 27 15.11 10.00 -3.16
N LEU A 28 13.89 10.37 -3.52
CA LEU A 28 12.72 9.54 -3.27
C LEU A 28 12.79 8.28 -4.12
N ALA A 29 12.47 7.11 -3.54
CA ALA A 29 12.28 5.89 -4.30
C ALA A 29 11.03 6.03 -5.18
N ALA A 30 11.21 5.91 -6.49
CA ALA A 30 10.15 6.01 -7.46
C ALA A 30 9.35 4.69 -7.53
N LEU A 31 8.07 4.75 -7.19
CA LEU A 31 7.12 3.64 -7.29
C LEU A 31 6.36 3.73 -8.62
N PRO A 32 6.31 2.65 -9.42
CA PRO A 32 5.49 2.60 -10.64
C PRO A 32 4.01 2.95 -10.40
N ALA A 33 3.42 3.76 -11.27
CA ALA A 33 2.01 4.18 -11.14
C ALA A 33 1.03 3.02 -11.32
N GLY A 34 1.35 2.03 -12.16
CA GLY A 34 0.52 0.85 -12.43
C GLY A 34 0.27 -0.10 -11.26
N GLY A 35 0.81 0.20 -10.07
CA GLY A 35 0.56 -0.59 -8.87
C GLY A 35 1.33 -1.91 -8.83
N PHE A 36 1.06 -2.73 -7.82
CA PHE A 36 1.69 -4.03 -7.65
C PHE A 36 0.89 -5.14 -8.34
N THR A 37 1.59 -5.93 -9.15
CA THR A 37 1.02 -7.00 -9.99
C THR A 37 1.49 -8.39 -9.60
N GLY A 38 2.34 -8.50 -8.56
CA GLY A 38 2.83 -9.77 -8.06
C GLY A 38 1.83 -10.53 -7.20
N GLU A 39 2.27 -11.65 -6.64
CA GLU A 39 1.50 -12.45 -5.71
C GLU A 39 1.30 -11.69 -4.38
N ILE A 40 0.02 -11.51 -4.03
CA ILE A 40 -0.44 -10.91 -2.79
C ILE A 40 -0.14 -11.90 -1.66
N PRO A 41 0.62 -11.50 -0.62
CA PRO A 41 0.93 -12.40 0.48
C PRO A 41 -0.30 -12.76 1.30
N GLU A 42 -0.21 -13.84 2.06
CA GLU A 42 -1.25 -14.23 3.00
C GLU A 42 -1.51 -13.13 4.04
N PHE A 43 -2.77 -12.95 4.41
CA PHE A 43 -3.15 -11.97 5.40
C PHE A 43 -2.59 -12.35 6.79
N PRO A 44 -1.74 -11.50 7.41
CA PRO A 44 -0.91 -11.92 8.52
C PRO A 44 -1.64 -11.97 9.87
N LEU A 45 -2.83 -11.38 9.98
CA LEU A 45 -3.56 -11.34 11.25
C LEU A 45 -4.49 -12.54 11.41
N PRO A 46 -4.58 -13.12 12.63
CA PRO A 46 -5.52 -14.18 12.94
C PRO A 46 -6.96 -13.67 12.84
N ILE A 47 -7.92 -14.58 12.69
CA ILE A 47 -9.35 -14.26 12.67
C ILE A 47 -9.73 -13.63 14.03
N ALA A 48 -10.42 -12.50 13.99
CA ALA A 48 -10.95 -11.84 15.18
C ALA A 48 -12.43 -12.22 15.37
N SER A 49 -12.72 -13.04 16.37
CA SER A 49 -14.10 -13.46 16.66
C SER A 49 -14.95 -12.27 17.11
N ALA A 50 -16.03 -12.00 16.39
CA ALA A 50 -17.08 -11.09 16.82
C ALA A 50 -17.81 -11.69 18.00
N ILE A 51 -17.95 -10.92 19.07
CA ILE A 51 -18.57 -11.36 20.32
C ILE A 51 -19.83 -10.55 20.53
N VAL A 52 -20.94 -11.26 20.76
CA VAL A 52 -22.22 -10.66 21.13
C VAL A 52 -22.61 -11.12 22.53
N TRP A 53 -23.13 -10.17 23.30
CA TRP A 53 -23.76 -10.46 24.59
C TRP A 53 -25.24 -10.70 24.35
N THR A 54 -25.72 -11.91 24.66
CA THR A 54 -27.14 -12.23 24.62
C THR A 54 -27.67 -12.38 26.04
N THR A 55 -28.92 -11.99 26.25
CA THR A 55 -29.63 -12.17 27.52
C THR A 55 -30.70 -13.22 27.30
N ASP A 56 -30.74 -14.26 28.12
CA ASP A 56 -31.80 -15.27 28.06
C ASP A 56 -33.11 -14.77 28.69
N GLU A 57 -34.17 -15.58 28.61
CA GLU A 57 -35.48 -15.27 29.19
C GLU A 57 -35.44 -15.13 30.72
N ASP A 58 -34.44 -15.74 31.37
CA ASP A 58 -34.17 -15.64 32.81
C ASP A 58 -33.33 -14.39 33.18
N GLY A 59 -32.98 -13.53 32.21
CA GLY A 59 -32.18 -12.33 32.41
C GLY A 59 -30.68 -12.57 32.56
N ARG A 60 -30.18 -13.79 32.35
CA ARG A 60 -28.75 -14.12 32.43
C ARG A 60 -28.05 -13.72 31.14
N ARG A 61 -26.90 -13.06 31.29
CA ARG A 61 -26.06 -12.64 30.17
C ARG A 61 -25.05 -13.73 29.82
N ALA A 62 -25.08 -14.19 28.57
CA ALA A 62 -24.10 -15.10 28.00
C ALA A 62 -23.27 -14.40 26.93
N LYS A 63 -21.98 -14.71 26.89
CA LYS A 63 -21.07 -14.32 25.82
C LYS A 63 -21.13 -15.39 24.74
N ARG A 64 -21.50 -15.02 23.51
CA ARG A 64 -21.46 -15.92 22.35
C ARG A 64 -20.59 -15.34 21.25
N VAL A 65 -20.00 -16.22 20.47
CA VAL A 65 -19.37 -15.84 19.21
C VAL A 65 -20.48 -15.68 18.19
N ASP A 66 -20.45 -14.58 17.46
CA ASP A 66 -21.26 -14.34 16.28
C ASP A 66 -20.45 -14.81 15.07
N GLU A 67 -20.73 -16.02 14.60
CA GLU A 67 -19.99 -16.66 13.51
C GLU A 67 -20.17 -15.89 12.19
N ASP A 68 -21.40 -15.48 11.88
CA ASP A 68 -21.74 -14.71 10.68
C ASP A 68 -21.00 -13.37 10.67
N ALA A 69 -21.07 -12.59 11.76
CA ALA A 69 -20.35 -11.32 11.84
C ALA A 69 -18.83 -11.50 11.82
N THR A 70 -18.32 -12.64 12.33
CA THR A 70 -16.89 -12.98 12.25
C THR A 70 -16.48 -13.24 10.79
N GLU A 71 -17.28 -13.98 10.03
CA GLU A 71 -17.02 -14.30 8.63
C GLU A 71 -17.12 -13.05 7.74
N GLU A 72 -18.13 -12.21 7.95
CA GLU A 72 -18.28 -10.94 7.24
C GLU A 72 -17.08 -10.01 7.46
N GLN A 73 -16.67 -9.84 8.72
CA GLN A 73 -15.50 -9.06 9.10
C GLN A 73 -14.24 -9.61 8.41
N ARG A 74 -14.05 -10.94 8.45
CA ARG A 74 -12.89 -11.59 7.83
C ARG A 74 -12.87 -11.41 6.32
N SER A 75 -14.00 -11.59 5.66
CA SER A 75 -14.13 -11.42 4.21
C SER A 75 -13.77 -10.00 3.80
N ARG A 76 -14.30 -8.99 4.51
CA ARG A 76 -13.98 -7.60 4.22
C ARG A 76 -12.52 -7.25 4.51
N GLU A 77 -11.92 -7.78 5.58
CA GLU A 77 -10.47 -7.62 5.85
C GLU A 77 -9.60 -8.11 4.69
N LEU A 78 -9.94 -9.27 4.11
CA LEU A 78 -9.23 -9.86 2.97
C LEU A 78 -9.40 -9.04 1.68
N GLU A 79 -10.60 -8.50 1.43
CA GLU A 79 -10.82 -7.58 0.30
C GLU A 79 -9.97 -6.33 0.43
N VAL A 80 -10.00 -5.67 1.60
CA VAL A 80 -9.21 -4.46 1.85
C VAL A 80 -7.71 -4.74 1.77
N TRP A 81 -7.27 -5.92 2.20
CA TRP A 81 -5.89 -6.38 2.01
C TRP A 81 -5.54 -6.49 0.52
N CYS A 82 -6.37 -7.16 -0.27
CA CYS A 82 -6.16 -7.29 -1.71
C CYS A 82 -6.12 -5.92 -2.41
N GLU A 83 -7.05 -5.02 -2.07
CA GLU A 83 -7.08 -3.63 -2.56
C GLU A 83 -5.78 -2.89 -2.22
N ALA A 84 -5.35 -2.95 -0.96
CA ALA A 84 -4.12 -2.29 -0.52
C ALA A 84 -2.89 -2.81 -1.30
N TRP A 85 -2.81 -4.13 -1.50
CA TRP A 85 -1.73 -4.75 -2.25
C TRP A 85 -1.75 -4.47 -3.74
N ARG A 86 -2.78 -3.81 -4.30
CA ARG A 86 -2.76 -3.34 -5.69
C ARG A 86 -2.18 -1.95 -5.85
N THR A 87 -1.92 -1.24 -4.76
CA THR A 87 -1.36 0.12 -4.82
C THR A 87 0.13 0.13 -5.19
N PRO A 88 0.70 1.24 -5.69
CA PRO A 88 2.14 1.38 -5.92
C PRO A 88 2.99 1.10 -4.67
N GLN A 89 2.49 1.47 -3.49
CA GLN A 89 3.16 1.31 -2.20
C GLN A 89 3.47 -0.16 -1.89
N ALA A 90 2.63 -1.08 -2.37
CA ALA A 90 2.82 -2.51 -2.19
C ALA A 90 4.12 -3.05 -2.81
N ILE A 91 4.69 -2.35 -3.81
CA ILE A 91 6.01 -2.67 -4.37
C ILE A 91 7.11 -2.47 -3.31
N ALA A 92 7.02 -1.41 -2.50
CA ALA A 92 7.92 -1.19 -1.38
C ALA A 92 7.64 -2.20 -0.25
N TRP A 93 6.35 -2.38 0.11
CA TRP A 93 5.97 -3.33 1.17
C TRP A 93 6.42 -4.76 0.89
N LYS A 94 6.46 -5.19 -0.37
CA LYS A 94 6.95 -6.54 -0.73
C LYS A 94 8.40 -6.78 -0.32
N ARG A 95 9.23 -5.73 -0.33
CA ARG A 95 10.64 -5.77 0.10
C ARG A 95 10.79 -5.65 1.62
N GLU A 96 9.75 -5.19 2.30
CA GLU A 96 9.73 -4.85 3.72
C GLU A 96 8.70 -5.73 4.45
N SER A 97 8.91 -7.05 4.45
CA SER A 97 7.97 -8.01 5.04
C SER A 97 7.66 -7.76 6.52
N TRP A 98 8.58 -7.11 7.24
CA TRP A 98 8.39 -6.66 8.61
C TRP A 98 7.24 -5.65 8.78
N ARG A 99 6.76 -5.00 7.71
CA ARG A 99 5.60 -4.09 7.73
C ARG A 99 4.26 -4.78 7.59
N TRP A 100 4.22 -6.03 7.13
CA TRP A 100 2.96 -6.70 6.80
C TRP A 100 1.96 -6.75 7.96
N PRO A 101 2.38 -7.01 9.23
CA PRO A 101 1.45 -6.94 10.36
C PRO A 101 0.77 -5.57 10.49
N VAL A 102 1.51 -4.47 10.33
CA VAL A 102 0.98 -3.10 10.40
C VAL A 102 0.00 -2.79 9.26
N ILE A 103 0.27 -3.33 8.06
CA ILE A 103 -0.67 -3.21 6.93
C ILE A 103 -1.94 -4.04 7.21
N GLY A 104 -1.80 -5.21 7.82
CA GLY A 104 -2.95 -6.02 8.27
C GLY A 104 -3.79 -5.30 9.33
N GLU A 105 -3.15 -4.61 10.28
CA GLU A 105 -3.82 -3.79 11.30
C GLU A 105 -4.60 -2.63 10.65
N TYR A 106 -4.01 -1.99 9.63
CA TYR A 106 -4.71 -1.01 8.80
C TYR A 106 -5.97 -1.60 8.17
N CYS A 107 -5.90 -2.78 7.55
CA CYS A 107 -7.04 -3.43 6.91
C CYS A 107 -8.15 -3.72 7.93
N ARG A 108 -7.80 -4.31 9.08
CA ARG A 108 -8.74 -4.57 10.18
C ARG A 108 -9.42 -3.30 10.68
N LEU A 109 -8.63 -2.26 10.95
CA LEU A 109 -9.17 -1.01 11.45
C LEU A 109 -10.04 -0.30 10.41
N LYS A 110 -9.65 -0.33 9.13
CA LYS A 110 -10.47 0.19 8.03
C LYS A 110 -11.81 -0.51 7.96
N THR A 111 -11.84 -1.84 8.02
CA THR A 111 -13.08 -2.63 8.05
C THR A 111 -13.98 -2.25 9.22
N ILE A 112 -13.43 -2.12 10.43
CA ILE A 112 -14.20 -1.72 11.62
C ILE A 112 -14.81 -0.32 11.44
N VAL A 113 -14.01 0.63 10.95
CA VAL A 113 -14.47 2.02 10.74
C VAL A 113 -15.49 2.11 9.59
N GLU A 114 -15.35 1.32 8.53
CA GLU A 114 -16.33 1.30 7.42
C GLU A 114 -17.70 0.76 7.85
N ARG A 115 -17.70 -0.22 8.75
CA ARG A 115 -18.94 -0.82 9.27
C ARG A 115 -19.77 0.18 10.08
N ASP A 116 -19.12 1.02 10.88
CA ASP A 116 -19.78 2.11 11.61
C ASP A 116 -18.83 3.31 11.80
N PRO A 117 -18.80 4.25 10.84
CA PRO A 117 -17.91 5.41 10.91
C PRO A 117 -18.25 6.36 12.09
N GLY A 118 -19.48 6.32 12.59
CA GLY A 118 -19.98 7.20 13.65
C GLY A 118 -19.74 6.67 15.06
N ALA A 119 -19.55 5.36 15.22
CA ALA A 119 -19.40 4.74 16.53
C ALA A 119 -18.18 5.22 17.32
N ASN A 120 -17.06 5.54 16.65
CA ASN A 120 -15.81 5.84 17.37
C ASN A 120 -14.84 6.75 16.59
N ALA A 121 -14.88 8.05 16.90
CA ALA A 121 -13.96 9.04 16.34
C ALA A 121 -12.47 8.77 16.64
N THR A 122 -12.15 8.05 17.72
CA THR A 122 -10.76 7.66 18.04
C THR A 122 -10.23 6.67 17.01
N LEU A 123 -11.05 5.69 16.60
CA LEU A 123 -10.68 4.71 15.57
C LEU A 123 -10.48 5.39 14.21
N VAL A 124 -11.31 6.39 13.87
CA VAL A 124 -11.14 7.19 12.66
C VAL A 124 -9.79 7.92 12.66
N GLY A 125 -9.42 8.53 13.78
CA GLY A 125 -8.12 9.18 13.94
C GLY A 125 -6.94 8.20 13.86
N GLN A 126 -7.08 7.00 14.44
CA GLN A 126 -6.09 5.93 14.35
C GLN A 126 -5.94 5.42 12.91
N LEU A 127 -7.04 5.29 12.16
CA LEU A 127 -7.02 4.86 10.76
C LEU A 127 -6.20 5.83 9.89
N HIS A 128 -6.32 7.13 10.10
CA HIS A 128 -5.47 8.11 9.42
C HIS A 128 -3.99 7.91 9.73
N ARG A 129 -3.63 7.64 10.99
CA ARG A 129 -2.23 7.41 11.39
C ARG A 129 -1.64 6.17 10.72
N PHE A 130 -2.41 5.09 10.63
CA PHE A 130 -1.98 3.91 9.88
C PHE A 130 -1.78 4.23 8.40
N ARG A 131 -2.72 4.96 7.76
CA ARG A 131 -2.59 5.41 6.36
C ARG A 131 -1.30 6.20 6.13
N ASP A 132 -0.94 7.10 7.05
CA ASP A 132 0.33 7.83 7.00
C ASP A 132 1.52 6.87 7.09
N GLN A 133 1.55 6.01 8.12
CA GLN A 133 2.68 5.10 8.38
C GLN A 133 2.98 4.17 7.19
N ILE A 134 1.94 3.66 6.52
CA ILE A 134 2.11 2.75 5.38
C ILE A 134 2.23 3.49 4.03
N GLY A 135 2.23 4.82 4.02
CA GLY A 135 2.48 5.63 2.81
C GLY A 135 1.29 5.81 1.89
N LEU A 136 0.05 5.66 2.38
CA LEU A 136 -1.17 5.90 1.59
C LEU A 136 -1.60 7.37 1.56
N THR A 137 -0.91 8.25 2.28
CA THR A 137 -1.15 9.70 2.24
C THR A 137 0.03 10.46 1.63
N PRO A 138 -0.15 11.70 1.16
CA PRO A 138 0.98 12.52 0.70
C PRO A 138 2.03 12.76 1.78
N ALA A 139 1.62 12.85 3.05
CA ALA A 139 2.54 12.94 4.18
C ALA A 139 3.34 11.65 4.34
N GLY A 140 2.64 10.52 4.40
CA GLY A 140 3.25 9.20 4.51
C GLY A 140 4.20 8.86 3.36
N MET A 141 3.85 9.21 2.12
CA MET A 141 4.73 9.03 0.95
C MET A 141 6.05 9.76 1.14
N ARG A 142 6.01 11.02 1.57
CA ARG A 142 7.23 11.81 1.84
C ARG A 142 8.03 11.24 3.00
N GLU A 143 7.38 10.87 4.10
CA GLU A 143 8.04 10.31 5.29
C GLU A 143 8.73 8.97 5.00
N ASN A 144 8.13 8.14 4.15
CA ASN A 144 8.73 6.89 3.69
C ASN A 144 9.78 7.10 2.58
N GLY A 145 9.97 8.33 2.11
CA GLY A 145 10.90 8.63 1.03
C GLY A 145 10.43 8.09 -0.32
N TRP A 146 9.13 8.03 -0.57
CA TRP A 146 8.53 7.50 -1.80
C TRP A 146 7.91 8.61 -2.67
N ALA A 147 7.94 8.39 -3.98
CA ALA A 147 7.18 9.17 -4.96
C ALA A 147 6.57 8.23 -5.99
N ILE A 148 5.35 8.50 -6.46
CA ILE A 148 4.80 7.77 -7.60
C ILE A 148 5.42 8.37 -8.87
N ALA A 149 6.05 7.53 -9.69
CA ALA A 149 6.58 7.94 -10.97
C ALA A 149 5.43 8.34 -11.91
N VAL A 150 5.56 9.48 -12.58
CA VAL A 150 4.66 9.81 -13.70
C VAL A 150 4.91 8.79 -14.81
N ASP A 151 3.86 8.15 -15.29
CA ASP A 151 3.94 6.98 -16.16
C ASP A 151 4.23 7.31 -17.62
N VAL A 152 5.33 8.02 -17.88
CA VAL A 152 5.83 8.26 -19.25
C VAL A 152 6.43 6.99 -19.89
N VAL A 153 6.55 5.90 -19.13
CA VAL A 153 7.19 4.64 -19.57
C VAL A 153 6.16 3.59 -19.99
N ALA A 154 4.95 3.58 -19.43
CA ALA A 154 3.85 2.75 -19.94
C ALA A 154 3.49 3.12 -21.38
N GLU A 155 3.31 4.41 -21.69
CA GLU A 155 3.09 4.90 -23.06
C GLU A 155 4.19 4.40 -24.01
N LYS A 156 5.45 4.52 -23.58
CA LYS A 156 6.60 4.07 -24.39
C LYS A 156 6.74 2.56 -24.53
N ARG A 157 6.20 1.78 -23.57
CA ARG A 157 6.17 0.31 -23.63
C ARG A 157 5.07 -0.17 -24.57
N GLU A 158 3.91 0.47 -24.55
CA GLU A 158 2.82 0.20 -25.50
C GLU A 158 3.26 0.51 -26.93
N GLU A 159 3.88 1.67 -27.17
CA GLU A 159 4.49 2.02 -28.47
C GLU A 159 5.53 1.00 -28.94
N ARG A 160 6.35 0.48 -28.01
CA ARG A 160 7.39 -0.51 -28.32
C ARG A 160 6.82 -1.90 -28.59
N SER A 161 5.70 -2.27 -27.96
CA SER A 161 5.01 -3.54 -28.22
C SER A 161 4.21 -3.51 -29.52
N GLU A 162 3.72 -2.35 -29.96
CA GLU A 162 3.00 -2.21 -31.23
C GLU A 162 3.91 -2.25 -32.46
N THR A 163 5.20 -1.96 -32.31
CA THR A 163 6.14 -2.01 -33.44
C THR A 163 6.71 -3.44 -33.57
N PRO A 164 6.34 -4.24 -34.58
CA PRO A 164 6.98 -5.54 -34.79
C PRO A 164 8.41 -5.26 -35.25
N THR A 165 9.39 -5.53 -34.38
CA THR A 165 10.79 -5.51 -34.79
C THR A 165 11.00 -6.71 -35.71
N ALA A 166 10.92 -6.48 -37.02
CA ALA A 166 11.26 -7.48 -38.01
C ALA A 166 12.71 -7.95 -37.77
N ALA A 167 12.88 -9.27 -37.57
CA ALA A 167 14.18 -9.87 -37.35
C ALA A 167 15.14 -9.52 -38.51
N PRO A 168 16.41 -9.18 -38.25
CA PRO A 168 17.34 -8.82 -39.31
C PRO A 168 17.60 -10.05 -40.20
N ALA A 169 17.11 -10.00 -41.45
CA ALA A 169 17.36 -11.03 -42.44
C ALA A 169 18.86 -11.10 -42.75
N ARG A 170 19.49 -12.20 -42.34
CA ARG A 170 20.90 -12.52 -42.57
C ARG A 170 21.16 -12.61 -44.07
N ARG A 171 21.75 -11.56 -44.67
CA ARG A 171 22.18 -11.58 -46.08
C ARG A 171 23.39 -12.50 -46.24
N LEU A 172 23.18 -13.72 -46.72
CA LEU A 172 24.25 -14.60 -47.19
C LEU A 172 24.83 -14.01 -48.48
N ARG A 173 26.12 -13.68 -48.47
CA ARG A 173 26.88 -13.35 -49.69
C ARG A 173 27.22 -14.66 -50.41
N ALA A 174 26.76 -14.82 -51.64
CA ALA A 174 27.29 -15.82 -52.55
C ALA A 174 28.72 -15.40 -52.95
N VAL A 175 29.70 -16.28 -52.73
CA VAL A 175 31.03 -16.18 -53.33
C VAL A 175 31.05 -17.12 -54.53
N ASN A 176 31.04 -16.54 -55.74
CA ASN A 176 31.37 -17.28 -56.95
C ASN A 176 32.87 -17.55 -56.94
N GLY A 177 33.26 -18.79 -56.62
CA GLY A 177 34.62 -19.29 -56.81
C GLY A 177 34.68 -20.11 -58.09
N GLY A 178 35.16 -19.49 -59.18
CA GLY A 178 35.57 -20.20 -60.38
C GLY A 178 37.08 -20.41 -60.40
N ARG A 179 37.52 -21.67 -60.42
CA ARG A 179 38.53 -22.30 -61.29
C ARG A 179 38.85 -23.69 -60.79
#